data_AF-A0AAQ2EUB0-F1
#
_entry.id   AF-A0AAQ2EUB0-F1
#
_cell.length_a   1.000
_cell.length_b   1.000
_cell.length_c   1.000
_cell.angle_alpha   90.00
_cell.angle_beta   90.00
_cell.angle_gamma   90.00
#
_symmetry.space_group_name_H-M   'P 1'
#
loop_
_entity.id
_entity.type
_entity.pdbx_description
1 polymer ?
#
loop_
_entity_poly.entity_id
_entity_poly.type
_entity_poly.pdbx_seq_one_letter_code
_entity_poly.pdbx_strand_id
1 'polypeptide(L)'
;MKKWGWYFPKDGLPERISAKEVLYRDETEGGWRGKAYYPYKNGSGGVMHAKRSSTGTPFFAFNCKHDAEEWERKGGGESQTHYLFKMALLELESTVLKFKGGTLPDTKITFKSANDEKAIGPYFIDVYCLFESDNLLGIKWEGKLGIELCLTNPVLPEKKEFLIQNNIPVVQHHISERMIYMGPEDEEDPEAERAYIEFVKSKIKENFMLVSLISDPSSELYELMTAKDRLLKENKELMAKNARLFEENKDLTIKNASLLEENRGLTIKSKSQSQDINLLKQAISAASQKVADISQQLSSKKDKLELANKRLNGAFTNIDELEKAIESYKFNEWVYVVVFSLSIGITAFGYMKGIILLNI
;
A
#
# COMPACT_ATOMS: atom_id res chain seq x y z
N MET A 1 50.43 24.78 -23.33
CA MET A 1 51.03 23.43 -23.17
C MET A 1 52.53 23.60 -22.98
N LYS A 2 53.18 22.83 -22.10
CA LYS A 2 54.60 23.01 -21.79
C LYS A 2 55.47 22.55 -22.96
N LYS A 3 56.40 23.37 -23.44
CA LYS A 3 57.18 23.11 -24.67
C LYS A 3 58.59 22.58 -24.44
N TRP A 4 59.07 22.64 -23.20
CA TRP A 4 60.41 22.23 -22.81
C TRP A 4 60.38 21.51 -21.44
N GLY A 5 61.45 20.80 -21.12
CA GLY A 5 61.65 20.15 -19.82
C GLY A 5 63.14 19.93 -19.55
N TRP A 6 63.46 19.38 -18.38
CA TRP A 6 64.80 18.98 -17.99
C TRP A 6 64.98 17.47 -18.11
N TYR A 7 66.06 17.08 -18.76
CA TYR A 7 66.53 15.72 -18.85
C TYR A 7 67.78 15.55 -17.97
N PHE A 8 67.84 14.43 -17.24
CA PHE A 8 68.94 14.12 -16.33
C PHE A 8 69.70 12.90 -16.89
N PRO A 9 70.75 13.12 -17.71
CA PRO A 9 71.58 12.03 -18.19
C PRO A 9 72.31 11.35 -17.01
N LYS A 10 72.53 10.04 -17.11
CA LYS A 10 73.12 9.22 -16.04
C LYS A 10 74.48 9.74 -15.55
N ASP A 11 75.26 10.32 -16.46
CA ASP A 11 76.64 10.76 -16.21
C ASP A 11 76.88 12.23 -16.59
N GLY A 12 75.86 13.09 -16.51
CA GLY A 12 75.96 14.49 -16.93
C GLY A 12 75.16 15.49 -16.10
N LEU A 13 75.35 16.78 -16.43
CA LEU A 13 74.54 17.85 -15.85
C LEU A 13 73.11 17.84 -16.44
N PRO A 14 72.11 18.34 -15.70
CA PRO A 14 70.75 18.49 -16.23
C PRO A 14 70.76 19.32 -17.53
N GLU A 15 70.13 18.79 -18.57
CA GLU A 15 70.01 19.44 -19.87
C GLU A 15 68.57 19.94 -20.06
N ARG A 16 68.42 21.20 -20.46
CA ARG A 16 67.13 21.74 -20.87
C ARG A 16 66.87 21.38 -22.32
N ILE A 17 65.75 20.73 -22.60
CA ILE A 17 65.42 20.19 -23.92
C ILE A 17 63.98 20.52 -24.31
N SER A 18 63.75 20.85 -25.59
CA SER A 18 62.40 21.09 -26.11
C SER A 18 61.71 19.79 -26.49
N ALA A 19 60.39 19.73 -26.45
CA ALA A 19 59.63 18.56 -26.91
C ALA A 19 59.91 18.27 -28.40
N LYS A 20 60.10 19.32 -29.20
CA LYS A 20 60.50 19.20 -30.61
C LYS A 20 61.83 18.46 -30.77
N GLU A 21 62.81 18.83 -29.95
CA GLU A 21 64.14 18.20 -29.95
C GLU A 21 64.07 16.74 -29.48
N VAL A 22 63.30 16.45 -28.42
CA VAL A 22 63.10 15.06 -27.96
C VAL A 22 62.52 14.19 -29.07
N LEU A 23 61.47 14.65 -29.75
CA LEU A 23 60.85 13.90 -30.83
C LEU A 23 61.78 13.73 -32.04
N TYR A 24 62.57 14.74 -32.37
CA TYR A 24 63.58 14.65 -33.42
C TYR A 24 64.65 13.61 -33.08
N ARG A 25 65.22 13.66 -31.87
CA ARG A 25 66.22 12.69 -31.42
C ARG A 25 65.63 11.28 -31.32
N ASP A 26 64.36 11.13 -30.96
CA ASP A 26 63.70 9.82 -30.97
C ASP A 26 63.58 9.24 -32.38
N GLU A 27 63.26 10.08 -33.38
CA GLU A 27 63.17 9.68 -34.78
C GLU A 27 64.55 9.31 -35.37
N THR A 28 65.62 9.95 -34.93
CA THR A 28 66.98 9.72 -35.45
C THR A 28 67.80 8.70 -34.67
N GLU A 29 67.69 8.67 -33.35
CA GLU A 29 68.52 7.87 -32.43
C GLU A 29 67.72 6.79 -31.69
N GLY A 30 66.39 6.93 -31.59
CA GLY A 30 65.52 6.03 -30.85
C GLY A 30 65.59 6.19 -29.31
N GLY A 31 64.52 5.78 -28.64
CA GLY A 31 64.48 5.64 -27.17
C GLY A 31 64.44 6.94 -26.37
N TRP A 32 64.32 8.11 -27.02
CA TRP A 32 64.22 9.41 -26.35
C TRP A 32 62.82 9.64 -25.78
N ARG A 33 61.75 9.20 -26.44
CA ARG A 33 60.39 9.27 -25.89
C ARG A 33 60.22 8.43 -24.61
N GLY A 34 61.04 7.38 -24.48
CA GLY A 34 61.10 6.49 -23.32
C GLY A 34 61.75 7.11 -22.09
N LYS A 35 62.34 8.31 -22.18
CA LYS A 35 63.03 8.96 -21.06
C LYS A 35 62.05 9.78 -20.20
N ALA A 36 62.44 9.98 -18.95
CA ALA A 36 61.73 10.86 -18.02
C ALA A 36 62.24 12.31 -18.15
N TYR A 37 61.30 13.26 -18.19
CA TYR A 37 61.58 14.69 -18.23
C TYR A 37 60.87 15.39 -17.08
N TYR A 38 61.44 16.49 -16.59
CA TYR A 38 60.91 17.20 -15.42
C TYR A 38 60.67 18.67 -15.72
N PRO A 39 59.65 19.30 -15.10
CA PRO A 39 59.38 20.71 -15.29
C PRO A 39 60.44 21.62 -14.65
N TYR A 40 61.26 21.09 -13.73
CA TYR A 40 62.22 21.88 -12.94
C TYR A 40 63.64 21.30 -12.99
N LYS A 41 64.64 22.19 -12.99
CA LYS A 41 66.07 21.86 -13.09
C LYS A 41 66.60 20.98 -11.95
N ASN A 42 65.97 21.02 -10.78
CA ASN A 42 66.30 20.18 -9.63
C ASN A 42 65.71 18.75 -9.74
N GLY A 43 64.96 18.44 -10.80
CA GLY A 43 64.31 17.15 -11.01
C GLY A 43 63.04 16.98 -10.20
N SER A 44 62.49 18.04 -9.62
CA SER A 44 61.21 17.99 -8.92
C SER A 44 60.02 18.20 -9.88
N GLY A 45 58.81 17.96 -9.36
CA GLY A 45 57.56 18.02 -10.12
C GLY A 45 57.20 16.70 -10.80
N GLY A 46 56.04 16.67 -11.45
CA GLY A 46 55.54 15.49 -12.16
C GLY A 46 56.38 15.13 -13.37
N VAL A 47 56.49 13.83 -13.66
CA VAL A 47 57.21 13.34 -14.84
C VAL A 47 56.44 13.71 -16.11
N MET A 48 57.17 14.21 -17.10
CA MET A 48 56.66 14.60 -18.39
C MET A 48 57.21 13.69 -19.49
N HIS A 49 56.43 13.52 -20.57
CA HIS A 49 56.86 12.84 -21.79
C HIS A 49 56.53 13.69 -23.01
N ALA A 50 57.42 13.67 -24.01
CA ALA A 50 57.25 14.43 -25.25
C ALA A 50 56.23 13.76 -26.18
N LYS A 51 55.33 14.56 -26.76
CA LYS A 51 54.23 14.11 -27.62
C LYS A 51 53.95 15.11 -28.74
N ARG A 52 53.16 14.67 -29.74
CA ARG A 52 52.57 15.53 -30.78
C ARG A 52 51.08 15.71 -30.50
N SER A 53 50.58 16.94 -30.67
CA SER A 53 49.14 17.19 -30.69
C SER A 53 48.51 16.58 -31.95
N SER A 54 47.17 16.58 -32.03
CA SER A 54 46.46 16.21 -33.27
C SER A 54 46.84 17.07 -34.47
N THR A 55 47.32 18.29 -34.24
CA THR A 55 47.84 19.21 -35.26
C THR A 55 49.34 19.05 -35.51
N GLY A 56 50.00 18.06 -34.90
CA GLY A 56 51.43 17.77 -35.07
C GLY A 56 52.38 18.60 -34.22
N THR A 57 51.87 19.52 -33.38
CA THR A 57 52.67 20.42 -32.54
C THR A 57 53.34 19.65 -31.40
N PRO A 58 54.68 19.69 -31.25
CA PRO A 58 55.38 19.06 -30.13
C PRO A 58 55.09 19.74 -28.79
N PHE A 59 54.87 18.95 -27.74
CA PHE A 59 54.71 19.43 -26.36
C PHE A 59 55.07 18.33 -25.34
N PHE A 60 55.23 18.72 -24.08
CA PHE A 60 55.34 17.83 -22.93
C PHE A 60 54.00 17.67 -22.23
N ALA A 61 53.65 16.43 -21.91
CA ALA A 61 52.46 16.07 -21.14
C ALA A 61 52.85 15.32 -19.86
N PHE A 62 52.14 15.58 -18.76
CA PHE A 62 52.39 14.90 -17.48
C PHE A 62 51.84 13.47 -17.49
N ASN A 63 52.48 12.61 -16.68
CA ASN A 63 52.01 11.28 -16.28
C ASN A 63 51.53 10.38 -17.44
N CYS A 64 52.32 10.32 -18.51
CA CYS A 64 52.09 9.41 -19.62
C CYS A 64 52.75 8.05 -19.34
N LYS A 65 51.98 7.02 -18.95
CA LYS A 65 52.56 5.68 -18.83
C LYS A 65 52.97 5.10 -20.20
N HIS A 66 53.99 4.24 -20.15
CA HIS A 66 54.99 3.94 -21.18
C HIS A 66 54.60 3.04 -22.37
N ASP A 67 53.32 2.94 -22.77
CA ASP A 67 52.96 2.28 -24.04
C ASP A 67 52.51 3.33 -25.06
N ALA A 68 53.52 3.92 -25.72
CA ALA A 68 53.37 4.99 -26.69
C ALA A 68 52.55 4.59 -27.92
N GLU A 69 52.54 3.31 -28.31
CA GLU A 69 51.93 2.90 -29.58
C GLU A 69 50.39 2.90 -29.57
N GLU A 70 49.74 2.55 -28.45
CA GLU A 70 48.27 2.48 -28.40
C GLU A 70 47.62 3.85 -28.07
N TRP A 71 48.34 4.72 -27.34
CA TRP A 71 47.82 6.00 -26.86
C TRP A 71 48.14 7.21 -27.76
N GLU A 72 49.10 7.09 -28.68
CA GLU A 72 49.40 8.15 -29.66
C GLU A 72 48.21 8.48 -30.58
N ARG A 73 47.37 7.50 -30.89
CA ARG A 73 46.14 7.75 -31.69
C ARG A 73 45.01 8.44 -30.92
N LYS A 74 45.08 8.53 -29.59
CA LYS A 74 43.99 9.08 -28.74
C LYS A 74 44.36 10.37 -28.00
N GLY A 75 45.53 10.96 -28.26
CA GLY A 75 45.93 12.22 -27.63
C GLY A 75 46.11 12.10 -26.11
N GLY A 76 46.70 11.00 -25.64
CA GLY A 76 46.92 10.77 -24.22
C GLY A 76 47.95 11.73 -23.62
N GLY A 77 47.72 12.18 -22.39
CA GLY A 77 48.66 12.96 -21.58
C GLY A 77 47.97 14.09 -20.83
N GLU A 78 48.45 14.36 -19.61
CA GLU A 78 47.83 15.34 -18.73
C GLU A 78 48.34 16.76 -19.00
N SER A 79 47.43 17.73 -19.10
CA SER A 79 47.77 19.16 -19.22
C SER A 79 48.30 19.73 -17.90
N GLN A 80 49.14 20.78 -17.97
CA GLN A 80 49.63 21.47 -16.77
C GLN A 80 48.50 21.98 -15.87
N THR A 81 47.41 22.51 -16.45
CA THR A 81 46.21 22.90 -15.71
C THR A 81 45.66 21.74 -14.90
N HIS A 82 45.46 20.57 -15.53
CA HIS A 82 44.92 19.38 -14.86
C HIS A 82 45.88 18.94 -13.74
N TYR A 83 47.18 18.87 -14.00
CA TYR A 83 48.19 18.48 -13.02
C TYR A 83 48.19 19.40 -11.79
N LEU A 84 48.26 20.71 -11.99
CA LEU A 84 48.26 21.69 -10.89
C LEU A 84 46.92 21.68 -10.12
N PHE A 85 45.81 21.40 -10.80
CA PHE A 85 44.52 21.25 -10.14
C PHE A 85 44.48 20.00 -9.25
N LYS A 86 45.07 18.87 -9.68
CA LYS A 86 45.25 17.70 -8.80
C LYS A 86 46.07 18.06 -7.57
N MET A 87 47.19 18.75 -7.75
CA MET A 87 48.03 19.20 -6.63
C MET A 87 47.25 20.06 -5.63
N ALA A 88 46.40 20.97 -6.14
CA ALA A 88 45.50 21.76 -5.30
C ALA A 88 44.51 20.90 -4.50
N LEU A 89 43.96 19.83 -5.09
CA LEU A 89 43.08 18.90 -4.38
C LEU A 89 43.81 18.03 -3.36
N LEU A 90 45.05 17.61 -3.64
CA LEU A 90 45.86 16.83 -2.71
C LEU A 90 46.18 17.61 -1.42
N GLU A 91 46.30 18.92 -1.53
CA GLU A 91 46.58 19.82 -0.39
C GLU A 91 45.33 20.45 0.23
N LEU A 92 44.15 20.15 -0.31
CA LEU A 92 42.91 20.71 0.20
C LEU A 92 42.51 19.99 1.49
N GLU A 93 42.24 20.73 2.56
CA GLU A 93 41.87 20.14 3.86
C GLU A 93 40.39 19.77 3.93
N SER A 94 39.52 20.58 3.34
CA SER A 94 38.07 20.36 3.36
C SER A 94 37.37 21.10 2.22
N THR A 95 36.16 20.65 1.90
CA THR A 95 35.27 21.33 0.95
C THR A 95 33.82 20.92 1.20
N VAL A 96 32.89 21.55 0.46
CA VAL A 96 31.51 21.08 0.33
C VAL A 96 31.35 20.51 -1.08
N LEU A 97 30.95 19.25 -1.18
CA LEU A 97 30.51 18.64 -2.43
C LEU A 97 29.09 19.10 -2.73
N LYS A 98 28.91 19.72 -3.90
CA LYS A 98 27.59 20.09 -4.42
C LYS A 98 27.29 19.28 -5.66
N PHE A 99 26.25 18.46 -5.59
CA PHE A 99 25.92 17.52 -6.66
C PHE A 99 25.05 18.19 -7.72
N LYS A 100 25.50 18.19 -8.98
CA LYS A 100 24.73 18.72 -10.11
C LYS A 100 23.36 18.03 -10.18
N GLY A 101 22.30 18.83 -10.27
CA GLY A 101 20.92 18.33 -10.33
C GLY A 101 20.34 17.88 -8.99
N GLY A 102 21.07 18.04 -7.88
CA GLY A 102 20.56 17.67 -6.54
C GLY A 102 20.37 16.17 -6.35
N THR A 103 21.18 15.34 -7.02
CA THR A 103 21.10 13.87 -6.93
C THR A 103 21.41 13.35 -5.53
N LEU A 104 22.26 14.06 -4.79
CA LEU A 104 22.62 13.79 -3.40
C LEU A 104 22.63 15.11 -2.62
N PRO A 105 22.44 15.08 -1.29
CA PRO A 105 22.49 16.29 -0.46
C PRO A 105 23.89 16.91 -0.49
N ASP A 106 23.94 18.25 -0.41
CA ASP A 106 25.18 19.00 -0.25
C ASP A 106 25.94 18.47 0.97
N THR A 107 27.21 18.10 0.79
CA THR A 107 27.96 17.33 1.77
C THR A 107 29.29 18.00 2.08
N LYS A 108 29.46 18.45 3.33
CA LYS A 108 30.76 18.91 3.82
C LYS A 108 31.67 17.70 4.07
N ILE A 109 32.86 17.73 3.50
CA ILE A 109 33.87 16.70 3.70
C ILE A 109 35.17 17.30 4.24
N THR A 110 35.85 16.55 5.09
CA THR A 110 37.21 16.85 5.56
C THR A 110 38.13 15.73 5.09
N PHE A 111 39.15 16.06 4.32
CA PHE A 111 40.09 15.08 3.79
C PHE A 111 41.04 14.61 4.90
N LYS A 112 41.26 13.29 4.98
CA LYS A 112 42.23 12.67 5.90
C LYS A 112 43.53 12.31 5.21
N SER A 113 43.41 11.88 3.97
CA SER A 113 44.54 11.59 3.11
C SER A 113 44.07 11.69 1.67
N ALA A 114 44.93 12.16 0.78
CA ALA A 114 44.70 12.17 -0.65
C ALA A 114 45.94 11.62 -1.35
N ASN A 115 45.73 10.81 -2.37
CA ASN A 115 46.78 10.28 -3.23
C ASN A 115 46.39 10.56 -4.67
N ASP A 116 47.37 10.91 -5.49
CA ASP A 116 47.19 10.99 -6.94
C ASP A 116 47.25 9.60 -7.58
N GLU A 117 46.53 9.46 -8.69
CA GLU A 117 46.66 8.34 -9.62
C GLU A 117 46.58 6.95 -8.99
N LYS A 118 45.56 6.73 -8.15
CA LYS A 118 45.32 5.41 -7.58
C LYS A 118 44.88 4.44 -8.67
N ALA A 119 45.66 3.38 -8.86
CA ALA A 119 45.31 2.27 -9.75
C ALA A 119 44.11 1.49 -9.18
N ILE A 120 43.05 1.36 -9.98
CA ILE A 120 41.93 0.47 -9.73
C ILE A 120 41.74 -0.40 -10.98
N GLY A 121 42.28 -1.63 -10.92
CA GLY A 121 42.31 -2.52 -12.08
C GLY A 121 43.04 -1.86 -13.26
N PRO A 122 42.42 -1.77 -14.46
CA PRO A 122 43.04 -1.17 -15.63
C PRO A 122 42.95 0.36 -15.67
N TYR A 123 42.23 0.99 -14.74
CA TYR A 123 41.99 2.43 -14.71
C TYR A 123 42.73 3.12 -13.57
N PHE A 124 42.96 4.42 -13.73
CA PHE A 124 43.53 5.29 -12.72
C PHE A 124 42.50 6.36 -12.36
N ILE A 125 42.37 6.65 -11.07
CA ILE A 125 41.57 7.77 -10.56
C ILE A 125 42.49 8.97 -10.34
N ASP A 126 42.12 10.14 -10.85
CA ASP A 126 42.98 11.35 -10.78
C ASP A 126 43.37 11.68 -9.34
N VAL A 127 42.39 11.78 -8.44
CA VAL A 127 42.62 11.94 -7.01
C VAL A 127 41.76 10.96 -6.23
N TYR A 128 42.39 10.10 -5.42
CA TYR A 128 41.69 9.22 -4.49
C TYR A 128 41.95 9.69 -3.06
N CYS A 129 40.88 9.94 -2.33
CA CYS A 129 40.96 10.45 -0.96
C CYS A 129 40.18 9.59 0.03
N LEU A 130 40.64 9.64 1.26
CA LEU A 130 39.85 9.28 2.43
C LEU A 130 39.32 10.57 3.06
N PHE A 131 38.07 10.57 3.48
CA PHE A 131 37.40 11.73 4.04
C PHE A 131 36.50 11.36 5.23
N GLU A 132 36.22 12.35 6.06
CA GLU A 132 35.17 12.32 7.07
C GLU A 132 34.05 13.28 6.71
N SER A 133 32.83 12.90 7.08
CA SER A 133 31.63 13.72 6.95
C SER A 133 30.67 13.38 8.09
N ASP A 134 29.98 14.40 8.59
CA ASP A 134 28.97 14.25 9.66
C ASP A 134 27.62 13.73 9.13
N ASN A 135 27.51 13.52 7.81
CA ASN A 135 26.28 13.05 7.19
C ASN A 135 26.35 11.58 6.76
N LEU A 136 25.19 11.06 6.33
CA LEU A 136 25.05 9.68 5.89
C LEU A 136 25.96 9.31 4.71
N LEU A 137 26.45 10.28 3.93
CA LEU A 137 27.33 9.99 2.81
C LEU A 137 28.70 9.47 3.27
N GLY A 138 29.21 9.95 4.41
CA GLY A 138 30.44 9.42 5.00
C GLY A 138 30.32 7.93 5.33
N ILE A 139 29.16 7.51 5.86
CA ILE A 139 28.85 6.11 6.14
C ILE A 139 28.63 5.33 4.84
N LYS A 140 27.83 5.89 3.92
CA LYS A 140 27.50 5.29 2.62
C LYS A 140 28.76 4.94 1.83
N TRP A 141 29.74 5.83 1.80
CA TRP A 141 30.96 5.67 1.03
C TRP A 141 32.16 5.19 1.84
N GLU A 142 31.96 4.83 3.11
CA GLU A 142 33.02 4.40 4.04
C GLU A 142 34.18 5.39 4.12
N GLY A 143 33.88 6.68 3.99
CA GLY A 143 34.88 7.74 3.93
C GLY A 143 35.85 7.62 2.74
N LYS A 144 35.50 6.93 1.65
CA LYS A 144 36.33 6.81 0.43
C LYS A 144 35.74 7.69 -0.67
N LEU A 145 36.58 8.35 -1.46
CA LEU A 145 36.12 9.15 -2.59
C LEU A 145 37.18 9.24 -3.69
N GLY A 146 36.82 8.83 -4.89
CA GLY A 146 37.54 9.17 -6.11
C GLY A 146 37.02 10.47 -6.73
N ILE A 147 37.93 11.31 -7.20
CA ILE A 147 37.63 12.55 -7.91
C ILE A 147 38.30 12.48 -9.27
N GLU A 148 37.49 12.61 -10.31
CA GLU A 148 37.92 12.71 -11.71
C GLU A 148 37.84 14.17 -12.15
N LEU A 149 38.89 14.69 -12.76
CA LEU A 149 38.93 16.03 -13.31
C LEU A 149 38.68 15.97 -14.81
N CYS A 150 37.72 16.76 -15.29
CA CYS A 150 37.51 16.91 -16.73
C CYS A 150 37.62 18.37 -17.17
N LEU A 151 38.42 18.59 -18.21
CA LEU A 151 38.46 19.87 -18.91
C LEU A 151 37.51 19.84 -20.12
N THR A 152 37.68 18.87 -21.02
CA THR A 152 36.90 18.76 -22.26
C THR A 152 36.10 17.47 -22.34
N ASN A 153 36.71 16.34 -21.97
CA ASN A 153 36.12 15.02 -22.14
C ASN A 153 35.66 14.44 -20.79
N PRO A 154 34.40 13.98 -20.67
CA PRO A 154 33.94 13.29 -19.47
C PRO A 154 34.58 11.89 -19.36
N VAL A 155 34.41 11.25 -18.19
CA VAL A 155 34.84 9.87 -17.97
C VAL A 155 34.14 8.94 -18.95
N LEU A 156 34.90 8.04 -19.57
CA LEU A 156 34.41 7.05 -20.52
C LEU A 156 33.37 6.11 -19.89
N PRO A 157 32.29 5.73 -20.60
CA PRO A 157 31.25 4.85 -20.07
C PRO A 157 31.78 3.55 -19.47
N GLU A 158 32.76 2.92 -20.12
CA GLU A 158 33.34 1.64 -19.69
C GLU A 158 34.05 1.77 -18.33
N LYS A 159 34.75 2.90 -18.11
CA LYS A 159 35.36 3.21 -16.82
C LYS A 159 34.31 3.43 -15.74
N LYS A 160 33.18 4.06 -16.05
CA LYS A 160 32.08 4.26 -15.08
C LYS A 160 31.53 2.93 -14.59
N GLU A 161 31.19 2.05 -15.54
CA GLU A 161 30.65 0.73 -15.24
C GLU A 161 31.61 -0.09 -14.37
N PHE A 162 32.90 -0.07 -14.71
CA PHE A 162 33.93 -0.73 -13.92
C PHE A 162 34.02 -0.19 -12.48
N LEU A 163 33.96 1.14 -12.29
CA LEU A 163 34.01 1.76 -10.96
C LEU A 163 32.78 1.41 -10.11
N ILE A 164 31.60 1.31 -10.73
CA ILE A 164 30.36 0.86 -10.07
C ILE A 164 30.51 -0.59 -9.60
N GLN A 165 30.96 -1.49 -10.48
CA GLN A 165 31.14 -2.91 -10.17
C GLN A 165 32.17 -3.16 -9.05
N ASN A 166 33.16 -2.27 -8.92
CA ASN A 166 34.20 -2.36 -7.89
C ASN A 166 33.86 -1.56 -6.61
N ASN A 167 32.62 -1.10 -6.48
CA ASN A 167 32.10 -0.41 -5.30
C ASN A 167 32.92 0.84 -4.92
N ILE A 168 33.41 1.58 -5.92
CA ILE A 168 34.22 2.78 -5.69
C ILE A 168 33.37 4.02 -5.90
N PRO A 169 33.15 4.84 -4.86
CA PRO A 169 32.45 6.11 -5.00
C PRO A 169 33.32 7.09 -5.77
N VAL A 170 32.80 7.58 -6.89
CA VAL A 170 33.53 8.50 -7.77
C VAL A 170 32.65 9.65 -8.18
N VAL A 171 33.21 10.85 -8.08
CA VAL A 171 32.61 12.08 -8.57
C VAL A 171 33.50 12.69 -9.65
N GLN A 172 32.90 13.46 -10.55
CA GLN A 172 33.63 14.20 -11.56
C GLN A 172 33.48 15.70 -11.32
N HIS A 173 34.60 16.41 -11.26
CA HIS A 173 34.65 17.87 -11.24
C HIS A 173 35.07 18.40 -12.61
N HIS A 174 34.32 19.38 -13.11
CA HIS A 174 34.64 20.04 -14.38
C HIS A 174 35.43 21.32 -14.11
N ILE A 175 36.64 21.40 -14.67
CA ILE A 175 37.49 22.59 -14.56
C ILE A 175 36.92 23.65 -15.49
N SER A 176 36.43 24.75 -14.92
CA SER A 176 35.92 25.89 -15.69
C SER A 176 37.04 26.54 -16.51
N GLU A 177 36.71 27.08 -17.69
CA GLU A 177 37.63 27.87 -18.51
C GLU A 177 38.30 29.02 -17.74
N ARG A 178 37.60 29.60 -16.75
CA ARG A 178 38.12 30.67 -15.90
C ARG A 178 39.17 30.21 -14.89
N MET A 179 39.31 28.90 -14.71
CA MET A 179 40.28 28.27 -13.83
C MET A 179 41.41 27.62 -14.62
N ILE A 180 41.54 27.87 -15.93
CA ILE A 180 42.67 27.37 -16.70
C ILE A 180 43.95 28.11 -16.30
N TYR A 181 45.03 27.36 -16.09
CA TYR A 181 46.35 27.94 -15.84
C TYR A 181 46.92 28.55 -17.13
N MET A 182 47.29 29.83 -17.07
CA MET A 182 47.77 30.63 -18.21
C MET A 182 49.25 31.02 -18.08
N GLY A 183 50.03 30.24 -17.33
CA GLY A 183 51.46 30.54 -17.12
C GLY A 183 52.33 30.36 -18.36
N PRO A 184 53.61 30.76 -18.26
CA PRO A 184 54.54 30.72 -19.39
C PRO A 184 54.77 29.29 -19.89
N GLU A 185 54.68 29.08 -21.20
CA GLU A 185 54.93 27.77 -21.83
C GLU A 185 56.43 27.42 -21.90
N ASP A 186 57.26 28.47 -21.87
CA ASP A 186 58.68 28.46 -22.20
C ASP A 186 59.61 28.82 -21.03
N GLU A 187 59.10 28.89 -19.78
CA GLU A 187 59.92 29.22 -18.60
C GLU A 187 59.52 28.45 -17.34
N GLU A 188 60.47 28.27 -16.43
CA GLU A 188 60.19 27.81 -15.07
C GLU A 188 59.53 28.95 -14.30
N ASP A 189 58.32 28.72 -13.79
CA ASP A 189 57.68 29.68 -12.89
C ASP A 189 57.03 28.94 -11.70
N PRO A 190 57.84 28.42 -10.76
CA PRO A 190 57.33 27.75 -9.57
C PRO A 190 56.42 28.65 -8.73
N GLU A 191 56.67 29.97 -8.72
CA GLU A 191 55.88 30.94 -7.97
C GLU A 191 54.48 31.09 -8.56
N ALA A 192 54.34 31.22 -9.89
CA ALA A 192 53.04 31.25 -10.54
C ALA A 192 52.30 29.91 -10.45
N GLU A 193 53.00 28.78 -10.61
CA GLU A 193 52.40 27.45 -10.42
C GLU A 193 51.86 27.30 -9.00
N ARG A 194 52.60 27.76 -7.98
CA ARG A 194 52.16 27.77 -6.59
C ARG A 194 51.00 28.72 -6.34
N ALA A 195 51.06 29.93 -6.88
CA ALA A 195 49.99 30.92 -6.77
C ALA A 195 48.68 30.39 -7.38
N TYR A 196 48.78 29.64 -8.48
CA TYR A 196 47.63 28.97 -9.09
C TYR A 196 47.05 27.86 -8.19
N ILE A 197 47.89 27.03 -7.57
CA ILE A 197 47.44 26.01 -6.61
C ILE A 197 46.65 26.67 -5.46
N GLU A 198 47.18 27.74 -4.88
CA GLU A 198 46.50 28.50 -3.82
C GLU A 198 45.21 29.17 -4.30
N PHE A 199 45.20 29.70 -5.53
CA PHE A 199 43.98 30.23 -6.15
C PHE A 199 42.88 29.17 -6.27
N VAL A 200 43.20 27.96 -6.76
CA VAL A 200 42.23 26.86 -6.88
C VAL A 200 41.69 26.45 -5.51
N LYS A 201 42.57 26.26 -4.53
CA LYS A 201 42.19 25.94 -3.14
C LYS A 201 41.25 27.00 -2.57
N SER A 202 41.60 28.28 -2.74
CA SER A 202 40.77 29.39 -2.29
C SER A 202 39.39 29.36 -2.95
N LYS A 203 39.30 29.19 -4.27
CA LYS A 203 38.02 29.18 -4.98
C LYS A 203 37.10 28.03 -4.59
N ILE A 204 37.66 26.84 -4.35
CA ILE A 204 36.90 25.69 -3.87
C ILE A 204 36.43 25.92 -2.43
N LYS A 205 37.26 26.53 -1.58
CA LYS A 205 36.94 26.83 -0.17
C LYS A 205 35.91 27.94 -0.01
N GLU A 206 35.99 29.01 -0.81
CA GLU A 206 35.05 30.15 -0.80
C GLU A 206 33.64 29.74 -1.27
N ASN A 207 33.56 28.74 -2.16
CA ASN A 207 32.31 28.29 -2.75
C ASN A 207 32.01 26.85 -2.32
N PHE A 208 32.25 25.92 -3.23
CA PHE A 208 32.04 24.49 -3.10
C PHE A 208 32.68 23.82 -4.32
N MET A 209 32.87 22.51 -4.24
CA MET A 209 33.21 21.70 -5.40
C MET A 209 31.93 21.23 -6.08
N LEU A 210 31.60 21.84 -7.23
CA LEU A 210 30.48 21.39 -8.04
C LEU A 210 30.85 20.10 -8.76
N VAL A 211 30.13 19.01 -8.49
CA VAL A 211 30.47 17.68 -9.00
C VAL A 211 29.30 16.98 -9.67
N SER A 212 29.61 16.17 -10.67
CA SER A 212 28.70 15.17 -11.23
C SER A 212 28.98 13.82 -10.59
N LEU A 213 27.94 13.05 -10.30
CA LEU A 213 28.08 11.70 -9.77
C LEU A 213 28.46 10.72 -10.89
N ILE A 214 29.51 9.93 -10.69
CA ILE A 214 29.97 8.92 -11.67
C ILE A 214 29.64 7.51 -11.18
N SER A 215 29.91 7.25 -9.90
CA SER A 215 29.64 5.98 -9.24
C SER A 215 29.20 6.28 -7.81
N ASP A 216 28.06 5.69 -7.41
CA ASP A 216 27.41 5.93 -6.12
C ASP A 216 27.09 4.63 -5.37
N PRO A 217 28.13 3.85 -5.02
CA PRO A 217 27.95 2.64 -4.26
C PRO A 217 27.42 2.91 -2.85
N SER A 218 26.81 1.90 -2.26
CA SER A 218 26.51 1.86 -0.84
C SER A 218 27.42 0.86 -0.14
N SER A 219 27.90 1.23 1.04
CA SER A 219 28.53 0.31 1.98
C SER A 219 27.50 -0.66 2.56
N GLU A 220 27.96 -1.84 2.94
CA GLU A 220 27.12 -2.83 3.62
C GLU A 220 26.55 -2.26 4.93
N LEU A 221 27.36 -1.48 5.66
CA LEU A 221 26.92 -0.83 6.90
C LEU A 221 25.77 0.15 6.65
N TYR A 222 25.84 0.94 5.58
CA TYR A 222 24.78 1.86 5.21
C TYR A 222 23.48 1.12 4.86
N GLU A 223 23.56 0.06 4.04
CA GLU A 223 22.40 -0.77 3.71
C GLU A 223 21.77 -1.44 4.93
N LEU A 224 22.59 -1.91 5.88
CA LEU A 224 22.09 -2.46 7.14
C LEU A 224 21.39 -1.41 8.01
N MET A 225 21.92 -0.19 8.06
CA MET A 225 21.30 0.92 8.80
C MET A 225 19.95 1.31 8.19
N THR A 226 19.89 1.49 6.88
CA THR A 226 18.64 1.86 6.19
C THR A 226 17.59 0.74 6.27
N ALA A 227 18.01 -0.53 6.16
CA ALA A 227 17.14 -1.68 6.36
C ALA A 227 16.59 -1.74 7.79
N LYS A 228 17.44 -1.52 8.80
CA LYS A 228 17.02 -1.46 10.21
C LYS A 228 15.99 -0.37 10.45
N ASP A 229 16.22 0.84 9.94
CA ASP A 229 15.29 1.96 10.11
C ASP A 229 13.94 1.71 9.44
N ARG A 230 13.97 1.10 8.24
CA ARG A 230 12.78 0.65 7.53
C ARG A 230 11.99 -0.38 8.35
N LEU A 231 12.65 -1.43 8.83
CA LEU A 231 12.02 -2.48 9.64
C LEU A 231 11.45 -1.91 10.95
N LEU A 232 12.14 -0.95 11.57
CA LEU A 232 11.65 -0.29 12.79
C LEU A 232 10.38 0.52 12.52
N LYS A 233 10.30 1.19 11.36
CA LYS A 233 9.10 1.91 10.93
C LYS A 233 7.95 0.94 10.66
N GLU A 234 8.19 -0.11 9.88
CA GLU A 234 7.19 -1.15 9.58
C GLU A 234 6.68 -1.81 10.87
N ASN A 235 7.56 -2.09 11.84
CA ASN A 235 7.17 -2.66 13.13
C ASN A 235 6.29 -1.69 13.94
N LYS A 236 6.59 -0.39 13.95
CA LYS A 236 5.73 0.62 14.59
C LYS A 236 4.34 0.68 13.95
N GLU A 237 4.26 0.61 12.63
CA GLU A 237 2.99 0.60 11.90
C GLU A 237 2.18 -0.68 12.20
N LEU A 238 2.83 -1.84 12.26
CA LEU A 238 2.21 -3.10 12.65
C LEU A 238 1.71 -3.09 14.10
N MET A 239 2.49 -2.54 15.03
CA MET A 239 2.04 -2.38 16.43
C MET A 239 0.81 -1.48 16.52
N ALA A 240 0.77 -0.37 15.80
CA ALA A 240 -0.39 0.52 15.77
C ALA A 240 -1.62 -0.18 15.16
N LYS A 241 -1.44 -0.99 14.11
CA LYS A 241 -2.52 -1.78 13.52
C LYS A 241 -3.03 -2.85 14.49
N ASN A 242 -2.15 -3.56 15.18
CA ASN A 242 -2.52 -4.57 16.17
C ASN A 242 -3.31 -3.95 17.33
N ALA A 243 -2.92 -2.76 17.80
CA ALA A 243 -3.66 -2.04 18.84
C ALA A 243 -5.10 -1.70 18.40
N ARG A 244 -5.28 -1.25 17.15
CA ARG A 244 -6.62 -0.98 16.59
C ARG A 244 -7.47 -2.24 16.50
N LEU A 245 -6.91 -3.31 15.95
CA LEU A 245 -7.60 -4.61 15.85
C LEU A 245 -7.96 -5.18 17.23
N PHE A 246 -7.15 -4.92 18.26
CA PHE A 246 -7.44 -5.33 19.62
C PHE A 246 -8.67 -4.61 20.19
N GLU A 247 -8.77 -3.30 20.00
CA GLU A 247 -9.96 -2.54 20.43
C GLU A 247 -11.21 -2.94 19.62
N GLU A 248 -11.09 -3.13 18.29
CA GLU A 248 -12.20 -3.62 17.47
C GLU A 248 -12.70 -5.00 17.94
N ASN A 249 -11.79 -5.91 18.28
CA ASN A 249 -12.16 -7.22 18.82
C ASN A 249 -12.85 -7.14 20.18
N LYS A 250 -12.44 -6.18 21.03
CA LYS A 250 -13.09 -5.93 22.31
C LYS A 250 -14.52 -5.41 22.11
N ASP A 251 -14.73 -4.46 21.20
CA ASP A 251 -16.06 -3.95 20.87
C ASP A 251 -16.97 -5.03 20.28
N LEU A 252 -16.44 -5.86 19.38
CA LEU A 252 -17.15 -7.03 18.84
C LEU A 252 -17.51 -8.04 19.94
N THR A 253 -16.62 -8.26 20.91
CA THR A 253 -16.88 -9.14 22.05
C THR A 253 -18.04 -8.60 22.90
N ILE A 254 -18.06 -7.30 23.19
CA ILE A 254 -19.15 -6.64 23.94
C ILE A 254 -20.47 -6.76 23.16
N LYS A 255 -20.45 -6.49 21.85
CA LYS A 255 -21.63 -6.58 20.99
C LYS A 255 -22.19 -8.00 20.92
N ASN A 256 -21.32 -9.01 20.79
CA ASN A 256 -21.71 -10.41 20.80
C ASN A 256 -22.33 -10.83 22.14
N ALA A 257 -21.79 -10.36 23.27
CA ALA A 257 -22.38 -10.62 24.58
C ALA A 257 -23.79 -10.03 24.71
N SER A 258 -24.00 -8.80 24.22
CA SER A 258 -25.33 -8.15 24.20
C SER A 258 -26.34 -8.92 23.34
N LEU A 259 -25.96 -9.32 22.12
CA LEU A 259 -26.83 -10.10 21.22
C LEU A 259 -27.17 -11.48 21.79
N LEU A 260 -26.24 -12.12 22.49
CA LEU A 260 -26.50 -13.37 23.20
C LEU A 260 -27.58 -13.21 24.27
N GLU A 261 -27.56 -12.11 25.01
CA GLU A 261 -28.56 -11.84 26.05
C GLU A 261 -29.92 -11.49 25.46
N GLU A 262 -29.97 -10.72 24.37
CA GLU A 262 -31.20 -10.45 23.63
C GLU A 262 -31.82 -11.75 23.09
N ASN A 263 -31.02 -12.62 22.49
CA ASN A 263 -31.47 -13.93 21.98
C ASN A 263 -32.01 -14.82 23.10
N ARG A 264 -31.42 -14.79 24.31
CA ARG A 264 -31.96 -15.49 25.47
C ARG A 264 -33.34 -14.94 25.85
N GLY A 265 -33.49 -13.62 25.90
CA GLY A 265 -34.77 -12.96 26.17
C GLY A 265 -35.86 -13.37 25.16
N LEU A 266 -35.54 -13.34 23.86
CA LEU A 266 -36.44 -13.78 22.80
C LEU A 266 -36.81 -15.26 22.92
N THR A 267 -35.87 -16.12 23.27
CA THR A 267 -36.10 -17.55 23.49
C THR A 267 -37.08 -17.79 24.65
N ILE A 268 -36.92 -17.07 25.76
CA ILE A 268 -37.84 -17.15 26.90
C ILE A 268 -39.25 -16.70 26.49
N LYS A 269 -39.36 -15.57 25.78
CA LYS A 269 -40.64 -15.04 25.29
C LYS A 269 -41.33 -16.01 24.33
N SER A 270 -40.59 -16.59 23.39
CA SER A 270 -41.11 -17.59 22.45
C SER A 270 -41.63 -18.84 23.16
N LYS A 271 -40.92 -19.33 24.19
CA LYS A 271 -41.39 -20.46 25.02
C LYS A 271 -42.69 -20.13 25.76
N SER A 272 -42.78 -18.96 26.38
CA SER A 272 -44.01 -18.49 27.05
C SER A 272 -45.19 -18.44 26.07
N GLN A 273 -44.99 -17.83 24.90
CA GLN A 273 -46.04 -17.75 23.88
C GLN A 273 -46.47 -19.14 23.37
N SER A 274 -45.53 -20.07 23.23
CA SER A 274 -45.85 -21.46 22.85
C SER A 274 -46.71 -22.16 23.92
N GLN A 275 -46.43 -21.92 25.20
CA GLN A 275 -47.25 -22.42 26.31
C GLN A 275 -48.66 -21.82 26.27
N ASP A 276 -48.78 -20.50 26.09
CA ASP A 276 -50.07 -19.81 25.99
C ASP A 276 -50.90 -20.33 24.82
N ILE A 277 -50.28 -20.54 23.65
CA ILE A 277 -50.94 -21.13 22.48
C ILE A 277 -51.46 -22.54 22.80
N ASN A 278 -50.70 -23.35 23.52
CA ASN A 278 -51.13 -24.69 23.89
C ASN A 278 -52.31 -24.67 24.87
N LEU A 279 -52.30 -23.78 25.86
CA LEU A 279 -53.43 -23.57 26.78
C LEU A 279 -54.69 -23.12 26.02
N LEU A 280 -54.54 -22.17 25.08
CA LEU A 280 -55.64 -21.73 24.22
C LEU A 280 -56.20 -22.85 23.35
N LYS A 281 -55.34 -23.70 22.77
CA LYS A 281 -55.79 -24.88 22.00
C LYS A 281 -56.60 -25.85 22.85
N GLN A 282 -56.17 -26.11 24.09
CA GLN A 282 -56.92 -26.95 25.03
C GLN A 282 -58.29 -26.32 25.37
N ALA A 283 -58.32 -25.02 25.65
CA ALA A 283 -59.55 -24.29 25.94
C ALA A 283 -60.53 -24.31 24.75
N ILE A 284 -60.03 -24.10 23.52
CA ILE A 284 -60.83 -24.19 22.29
C ILE A 284 -61.39 -25.60 22.14
N SER A 285 -60.57 -26.65 22.29
CA SER A 285 -61.04 -28.04 22.21
C SER A 285 -62.15 -28.35 23.22
N ALA A 286 -62.00 -27.87 24.47
CA ALA A 286 -63.02 -28.04 25.51
C ALA A 286 -64.30 -27.27 25.20
N ALA A 287 -64.19 -26.04 24.68
CA ALA A 287 -65.34 -25.24 24.25
C ALA A 287 -66.06 -25.90 23.07
N SER A 288 -65.33 -26.40 22.07
CA SER A 288 -65.88 -27.13 20.93
C SER A 288 -66.64 -28.39 21.38
N GLN A 289 -66.11 -29.15 22.34
CA GLN A 289 -66.81 -30.30 22.91
C GLN A 289 -68.12 -29.89 23.59
N LYS A 290 -68.09 -28.83 24.42
CA LYS A 290 -69.32 -28.30 25.05
C LYS A 290 -70.36 -27.86 24.01
N VAL A 291 -69.93 -27.21 22.93
CA VAL A 291 -70.84 -26.82 21.84
C VAL A 291 -71.45 -28.04 21.17
N ALA A 292 -70.67 -29.11 20.92
CA ALA A 292 -71.17 -30.36 20.38
C ALA A 292 -72.21 -31.01 21.33
N ASP A 293 -71.90 -31.10 22.63
CA ASP A 293 -72.80 -31.66 23.64
C ASP A 293 -74.12 -30.86 23.73
N ILE A 294 -74.03 -29.52 23.75
CA ILE A 294 -75.22 -28.64 23.72
C ILE A 294 -76.03 -28.88 22.45
N SER A 295 -75.38 -28.99 21.30
CA SER A 295 -76.05 -29.21 20.01
C SER A 295 -76.79 -30.55 19.99
N GLN A 296 -76.19 -31.61 20.53
CA GLN A 296 -76.82 -32.92 20.69
C GLN A 296 -78.02 -32.86 21.66
N GLN A 297 -77.87 -32.18 22.80
CA GLN A 297 -78.98 -31.96 23.74
C GLN A 297 -80.14 -31.22 23.07
N LEU A 298 -79.84 -30.18 22.29
CA LEU A 298 -80.83 -29.36 21.58
C LEU A 298 -81.58 -30.17 20.52
N SER A 299 -80.88 -31.03 19.78
CA SER A 299 -81.50 -31.99 18.85
C SER A 299 -82.46 -32.93 19.60
N SER A 300 -82.02 -33.54 20.71
CA SER A 300 -82.87 -34.45 21.48
C SER A 300 -84.12 -33.76 22.05
N LYS A 301 -84.00 -32.49 22.46
CA LYS A 301 -85.14 -31.68 22.91
C LYS A 301 -86.08 -31.33 21.76
N LYS A 302 -85.54 -31.00 20.59
CA LYS A 302 -86.31 -30.76 19.37
C LYS A 302 -87.13 -32.01 18.99
N ASP A 303 -86.51 -33.18 18.99
CA ASP A 303 -87.18 -34.45 18.67
C ASP A 303 -88.31 -34.75 19.67
N LYS A 304 -88.08 -34.52 20.97
CA LYS A 304 -89.12 -34.66 22.01
C LYS A 304 -90.28 -33.68 21.81
N LEU A 305 -89.98 -32.44 21.44
CA LEU A 305 -91.00 -31.41 21.20
C LEU A 305 -91.82 -31.74 19.95
N GLU A 306 -91.19 -32.23 18.89
CA GLU A 306 -91.86 -32.67 17.66
C GLU A 306 -92.77 -33.87 17.93
N LEU A 307 -92.33 -34.84 18.73
CA LEU A 307 -93.15 -35.95 19.18
C LEU A 307 -94.34 -35.49 20.03
N ALA A 308 -94.13 -34.54 20.94
CA ALA A 308 -95.18 -33.97 21.77
C ALA A 308 -96.23 -33.23 20.92
N ASN A 309 -95.80 -32.42 19.95
CA ASN A 309 -96.69 -31.76 18.99
C ASN A 309 -97.49 -32.77 18.17
N LYS A 310 -96.87 -33.86 17.70
CA LYS A 310 -97.58 -34.91 16.97
C LYS A 310 -98.67 -35.57 17.83
N ARG A 311 -98.38 -35.83 19.11
CA ARG A 311 -99.37 -36.36 20.08
C ARG A 311 -100.50 -35.37 20.34
N LEU A 312 -100.17 -34.08 20.49
CA LEU A 312 -101.16 -33.02 20.69
C LEU A 312 -102.10 -32.90 19.48
N ASN A 313 -101.56 -32.88 18.26
CA ASN A 313 -102.36 -32.88 17.03
C ASN A 313 -103.22 -34.14 16.89
N GLY A 314 -102.70 -35.30 17.29
CA GLY A 314 -103.47 -36.55 17.39
C GLY A 314 -104.63 -36.46 18.39
N ALA A 315 -104.40 -35.80 19.53
CA ALA A 315 -105.46 -35.56 20.52
C ALA A 315 -106.52 -34.59 19.98
N PHE A 316 -106.13 -33.53 19.28
CA PHE A 316 -107.08 -32.62 18.62
C PHE A 316 -107.93 -33.32 17.57
N THR A 317 -107.35 -34.21 16.76
CA THR A 317 -108.11 -35.01 15.78
C THR A 317 -109.08 -35.96 16.47
N ASN A 318 -108.68 -36.61 17.56
CA ASN A 318 -109.59 -37.43 18.37
C ASN A 318 -110.71 -36.60 19.01
N ILE A 319 -110.43 -35.36 19.42
CA ILE A 319 -111.44 -34.43 19.94
C ILE A 319 -112.42 -34.04 18.83
N ASP A 320 -111.94 -33.68 17.63
CA ASP A 320 -112.81 -33.40 16.47
C ASP A 320 -113.70 -34.61 16.12
N GLU A 321 -113.16 -35.84 16.19
CA GLU A 321 -113.93 -37.07 15.99
C GLU A 321 -114.98 -37.30 17.08
N LEU A 322 -114.63 -37.01 18.34
CA LEU A 322 -115.56 -37.03 19.47
C LEU A 322 -116.65 -35.96 19.35
N GLU A 323 -116.31 -34.75 18.93
CA GLU A 323 -117.27 -33.68 18.68
C GLU A 323 -118.25 -34.09 17.57
N LYS A 324 -117.76 -34.67 16.46
CA LYS A 324 -118.62 -35.25 15.41
C LYS A 324 -119.48 -36.40 15.92
N ALA A 325 -118.94 -37.27 16.77
CA ALA A 325 -119.70 -38.38 17.37
C ALA A 325 -120.80 -37.87 18.32
N ILE A 326 -120.52 -36.82 19.11
CA ILE A 326 -121.49 -36.15 19.98
C ILE A 326 -122.56 -35.44 19.15
N GLU A 327 -122.21 -34.78 18.04
CA GLU A 327 -123.19 -34.19 17.12
C GLU A 327 -124.08 -35.27 16.49
N SER A 328 -123.52 -36.40 16.08
CA SER A 328 -124.28 -37.56 15.61
C SER A 328 -125.21 -38.13 16.69
N TYR A 329 -124.76 -38.19 17.94
CA TYR A 329 -125.57 -38.67 19.07
C TYR A 329 -126.71 -37.69 19.41
N LYS A 330 -126.44 -36.39 19.42
CA LYS A 330 -127.47 -35.35 19.60
C LYS A 330 -128.50 -35.38 18.47
N PHE A 331 -128.07 -35.64 17.23
CA PHE A 331 -128.99 -35.85 16.11
C PHE A 331 -129.89 -37.07 16.34
N ASN A 332 -129.34 -38.18 16.86
CA ASN A 332 -130.12 -39.38 17.18
C ASN A 332 -131.08 -39.19 18.37
N GLU A 333 -130.69 -38.47 19.43
CA GLU A 333 -131.61 -38.13 20.52
C GLU A 333 -132.76 -37.24 20.04
N TRP A 334 -132.49 -36.28 19.16
CA TRP A 334 -133.54 -35.44 18.58
C TRP A 334 -134.55 -36.26 17.76
N VAL A 335 -134.09 -37.25 17.00
CA VAL A 335 -134.97 -38.18 16.28
C VAL A 335 -135.80 -39.02 17.25
N TYR A 336 -135.21 -39.53 18.33
CA TYR A 336 -135.94 -40.30 19.35
C TYR A 336 -137.01 -39.47 20.07
N VAL A 337 -136.72 -38.22 20.43
CA VAL A 337 -137.70 -37.33 21.09
C VAL A 337 -138.88 -37.02 20.16
N VAL A 338 -138.63 -36.79 18.86
CA VAL A 338 -139.71 -36.53 17.90
C VAL A 338 -140.56 -37.79 17.67
N VAL A 339 -139.95 -38.97 17.54
CA VAL A 339 -140.69 -40.24 17.35
C VAL A 339 -141.48 -40.63 18.61
N PHE A 340 -140.95 -40.41 19.80
CA PHE A 340 -141.64 -40.73 21.06
C PHE A 340 -142.82 -39.77 21.31
N SER A 341 -142.69 -38.50 20.93
CA SER A 341 -143.78 -37.51 21.05
C SER A 341 -144.95 -37.82 20.10
N LEU A 342 -144.69 -38.35 18.91
CA LEU A 342 -145.73 -38.81 17.99
C LEU A 342 -146.44 -40.09 18.46
N SER A 343 -145.76 -40.91 19.26
CA SER A 343 -146.29 -42.20 19.72
C SER A 343 -147.26 -42.05 20.91
N ILE A 344 -147.05 -41.06 21.79
CA ILE A 344 -147.93 -40.81 22.95
C ILE A 344 -149.26 -40.15 22.54
N GLY A 345 -149.28 -39.40 21.43
CA GLY A 345 -150.52 -38.79 20.93
C GLY A 345 -151.59 -39.80 20.49
N ILE A 346 -151.22 -41.04 20.14
CA ILE A 346 -152.15 -42.02 19.57
C ILE A 346 -152.82 -42.91 20.65
N THR A 347 -152.26 -43.01 21.85
CA THR A 347 -152.77 -43.94 22.88
C THR A 347 -153.72 -43.32 23.90
N ALA A 348 -153.85 -41.99 23.97
CA ALA A 348 -154.78 -41.32 24.90
C ALA A 348 -156.22 -41.17 24.37
N PHE A 349 -156.52 -41.64 23.15
CA PHE A 349 -157.88 -41.66 22.58
C PHE A 349 -158.73 -42.87 23.02
N GLY A 350 -158.17 -43.79 23.82
CA GLY A 350 -158.79 -45.10 24.07
C GLY A 350 -159.46 -45.34 25.42
N TYR A 351 -159.15 -44.60 26.50
CA TYR A 351 -159.34 -45.15 27.86
C TYR A 351 -160.16 -44.36 28.89
N MET A 352 -160.90 -43.31 28.54
CA MET A 352 -161.84 -42.68 29.49
C MET A 352 -163.24 -42.46 28.89
N LYS A 353 -163.90 -43.59 28.63
CA LYS A 353 -165.36 -43.75 28.50
C LYS A 353 -165.79 -44.79 29.53
N GLY A 354 -166.03 -44.38 30.77
CA GLY A 354 -166.53 -45.27 31.83
C GLY A 354 -166.32 -44.76 33.24
N ILE A 355 -167.25 -43.91 33.72
CA ILE A 355 -167.72 -43.69 35.11
C ILE A 355 -168.78 -42.56 34.98
N ILE A 356 -170.06 -42.91 34.76
CA ILE A 356 -171.14 -43.01 35.77
C ILE A 356 -171.58 -41.59 36.23
N LEU A 357 -172.66 -41.00 35.70
CA LEU A 357 -174.09 -41.22 36.05
C LEU A 357 -174.38 -41.19 37.57
N LEU A 358 -174.74 -40.02 38.11
CA LEU A 358 -175.63 -39.89 39.27
C LEU A 358 -176.33 -38.51 39.28
N ASN A 359 -177.66 -38.56 39.20
CA ASN A 359 -178.70 -37.55 39.48
C ASN A 359 -179.06 -36.46 38.45
N ILE A 360 -180.26 -36.68 37.88
CA ILE A 360 -181.26 -35.77 37.25
C ILE A 360 -180.88 -35.12 35.93
#